data_AF-A0A8T7CMX8-F1
#
_entry.id   AF-A0A8T7CMX8-F1
#
_cell.length_a   1.000
_cell.length_b   1.000
_cell.length_c   1.000
_cell.angle_alpha   90.00
_cell.angle_beta   90.00
_cell.angle_gamma   90.00
#
_symmetry.space_group_name_H-M   'P 1'
#
loop_
_entity.id
_entity.type
_entity.pdbx_description
1 polymer ?
#
loop_
_entity_poly.entity_id
_entity_poly.type
_entity_poly.pdbx_seq_one_letter_code
_entity_poly.pdbx_strand_id
1 'polypeptide(L)' 'MKPDIHPNYEDIAVTCSCGHTFKTRSTLCDDLHVEVCSKCHPFFT' A
#
# COMPACT_ATOMS: atom_id res chain seq x y z
N MET A 1 -19.54 1.96 -3.68
CA MET A 1 -19.65 0.81 -2.76
C MET A 1 -21.11 0.45 -2.61
N LYS A 2 -21.51 -0.72 -3.09
CA LYS A 2 -22.80 -1.32 -2.73
C LYS A 2 -22.63 -2.02 -1.38
N PRO A 3 -23.60 -1.89 -0.46
CA PRO A 3 -23.55 -2.58 0.83
C PRO A 3 -23.42 -4.10 0.61
N ASP A 4 -22.66 -4.76 1.48
CA ASP A 4 -22.52 -6.22 1.61
C ASP A 4 -21.79 -7.02 0.51
N ILE A 5 -21.38 -6.42 -0.60
CA ILE A 5 -20.63 -7.12 -1.67
C ILE A 5 -19.20 -6.62 -1.89
N HIS A 6 -18.81 -5.54 -1.24
CA HIS A 6 -17.46 -4.99 -1.36
C HIS A 6 -16.61 -5.44 -0.18
N PRO A 7 -15.38 -5.93 -0.41
CA PRO A 7 -14.44 -6.22 0.67
C PRO A 7 -14.16 -4.96 1.50
N ASN A 8 -13.81 -5.14 2.76
CA ASN A 8 -13.43 -4.04 3.63
C ASN A 8 -12.27 -3.27 2.98
N TYR A 9 -12.40 -1.95 2.88
CA TYR A 9 -11.42 -1.09 2.19
C TYR A 9 -10.96 -0.02 3.17
N GLU A 10 -9.78 -0.24 3.74
CA GLU A 10 -9.25 0.58 4.82
C GLU A 10 -7.94 1.26 4.41
N ASP A 11 -7.62 2.35 5.10
CA ASP A 11 -6.34 3.04 4.95
C ASP A 11 -5.23 2.21 5.63
N ILE A 12 -4.27 1.74 4.85
CA ILE A 12 -3.07 1.03 5.32
C ILE A 12 -1.81 1.88 5.16
N ALA A 13 -0.83 1.65 6.03
CA ALA A 13 0.50 2.20 5.89
C ALA A 13 1.41 1.20 5.15
N VAL A 14 2.01 1.65 4.06
CA VAL A 14 3.00 0.87 3.31
C VAL A 14 4.39 1.40 3.65
N THR A 15 5.25 0.52 4.16
CA THR A 15 6.64 0.85 4.52
C THR A 15 7.59 0.19 3.53
N CYS A 16 8.32 1.01 2.79
CA CYS A 16 9.35 0.56 1.87
C CYS A 16 10.71 0.38 2.55
N SER A 17 11.50 -0.61 2.12
CA SER A 17 12.90 -0.83 2.58
C SER A 17 13.83 0.37 2.35
N CYS A 18 13.47 1.27 1.47
CA CYS A 18 14.10 2.56 1.22
C CYS A 18 13.82 3.64 2.28
N GLY A 19 13.00 3.34 3.30
CA GLY A 19 12.54 4.30 4.31
C GLY A 19 11.35 5.16 3.87
N HIS A 20 10.79 4.95 2.67
CA HIS A 20 9.60 5.67 2.23
C HIS A 20 8.33 5.02 2.78
N THR A 21 7.58 5.76 3.59
CA THR A 21 6.25 5.36 4.06
C THR A 21 5.18 6.15 3.32
N PHE A 22 4.17 5.46 2.78
CA PHE A 22 3.01 6.12 2.16
C PHE A 22 1.71 5.41 2.56
N LYS A 23 0.63 6.19 2.67
CA LYS A 23 -0.70 5.68 3.01
C LYS A 23 -1.43 5.32 1.73
N THR A 24 -1.89 4.08 1.63
CA THR A 24 -2.76 3.63 0.53
C THR A 24 -4.00 2.99 1.09
N ARG A 25 -5.06 2.98 0.31
CA ARG A 25 -6.25 2.21 0.65
C ARG A 25 -6.18 0.85 0.01
N SER A 26 -6.33 -0.19 0.82
CA SER A 26 -6.27 -1.58 0.37
C SER A 26 -7.39 -2.39 1.00
N THR A 27 -7.67 -3.54 0.40
CA THR A 27 -8.56 -4.54 0.99
C THR A 27 -7.84 -5.47 1.95
N LEU A 28 -6.50 -5.49 1.91
CA LEU A 28 -5.71 -5.98 3.04
C LEU A 28 -5.70 -4.87 4.07
N CYS A 29 -6.31 -5.11 5.23
CA CYS A 29 -6.37 -4.17 6.35
C CYS A 29 -5.14 -4.36 7.26
N ASP A 30 -3.97 -4.61 6.67
CA ASP A 30 -2.71 -4.91 7.35
C ASP A 30 -1.59 -4.00 6.84
N ASP A 31 -0.62 -3.71 7.71
CA ASP A 31 0.58 -2.97 7.35
C ASP A 31 1.40 -3.75 6.31
N LEU A 32 1.76 -3.08 5.21
CA LEU A 32 2.44 -3.72 4.10
C LEU A 32 3.92 -3.31 4.07
N HIS A 33 4.82 -4.29 4.15
CA HIS A 33 6.23 -4.09 3.89
C HIS A 33 6.56 -4.39 2.44
N VAL A 34 7.14 -3.42 1.73
CA VAL A 34 7.45 -3.52 0.30
C VAL A 34 8.95 -3.32 0.07
N GLU A 35 9.56 -4.21 -0.73
CA GLU A 35 11.01 -4.15 -0.99
C GLU A 35 11.38 -3.09 -2.02
N VAL A 36 10.49 -2.81 -2.98
CA VAL A 36 10.75 -1.85 -4.06
C VAL A 36 9.53 -0.94 -4.26
N CYS A 37 9.74 0.36 -4.05
CA CYS A 37 8.73 1.39 -4.28
C CYS A 37 8.90 2.09 -5.63
N SER A 38 7.94 2.91 -6.04
CA SER A 38 8.06 3.75 -7.25
C SER A 38 9.20 4.76 -7.21
N LYS A 39 9.73 5.12 -6.03
CA LYS A 39 10.93 5.96 -5.91
C LYS A 39 12.24 5.16 -5.94
N CYS A 40 12.13 3.83 -5.90
CA CYS A 40 13.23 2.91 -5.68
C CYS A 40 13.47 1.99 -6.87
N HIS A 41 12.41 1.76 -7.66
CA HIS A 41 12.49 0.88 -8.81
C HIS A 41 13.40 1.55 -9.85
N PRO A 42 14.43 0.86 -10.38
CA PRO A 42 15.38 1.40 -11.36
C PRO A 42 14.76 1.93 -12.66
N PHE A 43 13.46 1.70 -12.85
CA PHE A 43 12.68 2.16 -13.99
C PHE A 43 12.08 3.56 -13.79
N PHE A 44 11.88 3.98 -12.53
CA PHE A 44 11.28 5.26 -12.17
C PHE A 44 12.30 6.26 -11.62
N THR A 45 13.56 5.84 -11.46
CA THR A 45 14.72 6.68 -11.10
C THR A 45 15.32 7.38 -12.32
#